data_AF-A0A955IR35-F1
#
_entry.id   AF-A0A955IR35-F1
#
_cell.length_a   1.000
_cell.length_b   1.000
_cell.length_c   1.000
_cell.angle_alpha   90.00
_cell.angle_beta   90.00
_cell.angle_gamma   90.00
#
_symmetry.space_group_name_H-M   'P 1'
#
loop_
_entity.id
_entity.type
_entity.pdbx_description
1 polymer ?
#
loop_
_entity_poly.entity_id
_entity_poly.type
_entity_poly.pdbx_seq_one_letter_code
_entity_poly.pdbx_strand_id
1 'polypeptide(L)'
;VFSYFTEPTLLRRAKKFEPIQDPREWYPDLGFGGLDRLEVPAGRILVCDPIYLCDPYNRNDDPVAAYVKKHGVFIVDLEGDGAYPIWQIGSKIIVPTHTPEDMKPRSARSAPFEIDVDSSSFVFLSIDDTTPEALHQMMVENHVDNCCLDVTPGTYAFQRAWRHDELESSADFDGFLLITKD
;
A
#
# COMPACT_ATOMS: atom_id res chain seq x y z
N VAL A 1 14.24 15.48 -10.77
CA VAL A 1 14.93 16.47 -9.92
C VAL A 1 13.85 17.15 -9.09
N PHE A 2 13.73 16.84 -7.80
CA PHE A 2 12.67 17.37 -6.93
C PHE A 2 13.34 18.20 -5.82
N SER A 3 13.13 19.52 -5.82
CA SER A 3 13.61 20.43 -4.77
C SER A 3 12.40 21.02 -4.04
N TYR A 4 12.38 20.96 -2.70
CA TYR A 4 11.41 21.68 -1.86
C TYR A 4 12.02 22.06 -0.50
N PHE A 5 11.97 23.34 -0.15
CA PHE A 5 12.21 23.94 1.17
C PHE A 5 10.87 24.40 1.77
N THR A 6 10.64 24.21 3.08
CA THR A 6 10.71 25.27 4.13
C THR A 6 10.32 24.75 5.54
N GLU A 7 11.25 25.01 6.47
CA GLU A 7 11.29 25.15 7.95
C GLU A 7 10.66 24.16 8.97
N PRO A 8 11.36 23.91 10.11
CA PRO A 8 11.03 22.84 11.06
C PRO A 8 10.33 23.35 12.33
N THR A 9 9.23 22.72 12.72
CA THR A 9 8.73 22.85 14.11
C THR A 9 8.44 21.47 14.72
N LEU A 10 9.32 21.10 15.66
CA LEU A 10 9.12 20.21 16.80
C LEU A 10 8.54 18.81 16.50
N LEU A 11 9.38 17.93 15.97
CA LEU A 11 9.10 16.48 15.95
C LEU A 11 9.44 15.84 17.30
N ARG A 12 8.39 15.44 18.03
CA ARG A 12 8.48 14.36 19.01
C ARG A 12 8.97 13.12 18.26
N ARG A 13 9.97 12.42 18.83
CA ARG A 13 10.56 11.18 18.31
C ARG A 13 9.51 10.28 17.65
N ALA A 14 9.43 10.32 16.33
CA ALA A 14 8.70 9.33 15.55
C ALA A 14 9.41 7.98 15.76
N LYS A 15 8.62 6.95 16.05
CA LYS A 15 9.10 5.58 15.95
C LYS A 15 9.34 5.31 14.45
N LYS A 16 10.26 4.38 14.16
CA LYS A 16 10.76 4.16 12.81
C LYS A 16 9.88 3.13 12.11
N PHE A 17 9.31 3.51 10.98
CA PHE A 17 8.62 2.63 10.06
C PHE A 17 9.61 1.68 9.38
N GLU A 18 9.53 0.39 9.68
CA GLU A 18 10.25 -0.63 8.93
C GLU A 18 9.23 -1.48 8.17
N PRO A 19 8.94 -1.14 6.88
CA PRO A 19 8.07 -1.98 6.09
C PRO A 19 8.63 -3.40 6.06
N ILE A 20 7.79 -4.41 6.18
CA ILE A 20 8.19 -5.79 5.90
C ILE A 20 7.48 -6.17 4.61
N GLN A 21 8.28 -6.48 3.59
CA GLN A 21 7.81 -6.69 2.23
C GLN A 21 7.41 -8.14 1.97
N ASP A 22 7.82 -9.07 2.84
CA ASP A 22 7.49 -10.49 2.67
C ASP A 22 6.70 -11.02 3.88
N PRO A 23 5.36 -11.16 3.76
CA PRO A 23 4.56 -11.74 4.83
C PRO A 23 4.96 -13.19 5.15
N ARG A 24 5.69 -13.91 4.27
CA ARG A 24 6.17 -15.27 4.56
C ARG A 24 7.24 -15.32 5.64
N GLU A 25 7.96 -14.22 5.88
CA GLU A 25 8.93 -14.15 6.98
C GLU A 25 8.24 -14.28 8.34
N TRP A 26 7.01 -13.78 8.43
CA TRP A 26 6.21 -13.72 9.66
C TRP A 26 5.19 -14.85 9.73
N TYR A 27 4.68 -15.25 8.57
CA TYR A 27 3.62 -16.23 8.41
C TYR A 27 4.00 -17.33 7.41
N PRO A 28 5.09 -18.10 7.66
CA PRO A 28 5.64 -19.06 6.70
C PRO A 28 4.64 -20.15 6.29
N ASP A 29 3.71 -20.49 7.19
CA ASP A 29 2.76 -21.60 7.01
C ASP A 29 1.38 -21.16 6.48
N LEU A 30 1.18 -19.86 6.22
CA LEU A 30 -0.13 -19.31 5.81
C LEU A 30 -0.34 -19.24 4.29
N GLY A 31 0.62 -19.71 3.49
CA GLY A 31 0.44 -19.85 2.04
C GLY A 31 0.50 -18.53 1.24
N PHE A 32 1.15 -17.50 1.78
CA PHE A 32 1.37 -16.25 1.05
C PHE A 32 2.26 -16.46 -0.19
N GLY A 33 1.91 -15.80 -1.29
CA GLY A 33 2.68 -15.86 -2.53
C GLY A 33 4.07 -15.23 -2.42
N GLY A 34 4.22 -14.23 -1.53
CA GLY A 34 5.43 -13.43 -1.36
C GLY A 34 5.85 -12.74 -2.65
N LEU A 35 4.87 -12.08 -3.27
CA LEU A 35 5.02 -11.32 -4.50
C LEU A 35 5.68 -9.98 -4.21
N ASP A 36 6.67 -9.60 -5.00
CA ASP A 36 7.35 -8.30 -4.98
C ASP A 36 6.94 -7.39 -6.15
N ARG A 37 6.12 -7.93 -7.06
CA ARG A 37 5.59 -7.28 -8.25
C ARG A 37 4.13 -7.62 -8.43
N LEU A 38 3.39 -6.70 -9.03
CA LEU A 38 1.99 -6.87 -9.36
C LEU A 38 1.80 -6.76 -10.88
N GLU A 39 1.27 -7.82 -11.50
CA GLU A 39 0.83 -7.78 -12.88
C GLU A 39 -0.61 -7.25 -12.95
N VAL A 40 -0.84 -6.26 -13.81
CA VAL A 40 -2.12 -5.55 -13.90
C VAL A 40 -2.60 -5.54 -15.36
N PRO A 41 -3.22 -6.63 -15.85
CA PRO A 41 -3.64 -6.75 -17.24
C PRO A 41 -4.85 -5.85 -17.59
N ALA A 42 -5.77 -5.65 -16.65
CA ALA A 42 -7.00 -4.88 -16.87
C ALA A 42 -6.87 -3.39 -16.50
N GLY A 43 -5.70 -2.95 -16.02
CA GLY A 43 -5.46 -1.55 -15.67
C GLY A 43 -6.16 -1.08 -14.40
N ARG A 44 -6.41 -1.98 -13.43
CA ARG A 44 -7.03 -1.62 -12.15
C ARG A 44 -6.32 -2.30 -10.99
N ILE A 45 -6.01 -1.51 -9.97
CA ILE A 45 -5.42 -1.98 -8.71
C ILE A 45 -6.37 -1.64 -7.57
N LEU A 46 -6.68 -2.63 -6.75
CA LEU A 46 -7.28 -2.45 -5.43
C LEU A 46 -6.17 -2.23 -4.39
N VAL A 47 -6.38 -1.25 -3.52
CA VAL A 47 -5.59 -1.00 -2.32
C VAL A 47 -6.54 -0.95 -1.14
N CYS A 48 -6.29 -1.73 -0.09
CA CYS A 48 -7.10 -1.70 1.13
C CYS A 48 -6.33 -2.32 2.30
N ASP A 49 -6.90 -2.22 3.50
CA ASP A 49 -6.51 -3.12 4.59
C ASP A 49 -7.01 -4.54 4.27
N PRO A 50 -6.12 -5.56 4.34
CA PRO A 50 -6.48 -6.94 4.08
C PRO A 50 -7.55 -7.52 5.02
N ILE A 51 -7.76 -6.99 6.23
CA ILE A 51 -8.76 -7.51 7.18
C ILE A 51 -10.17 -7.43 6.59
N TYR A 52 -10.45 -6.37 5.84
CA TYR A 52 -11.74 -6.15 5.16
C TYR A 52 -11.96 -7.07 3.96
N LEU A 53 -10.93 -7.82 3.53
CA LEU A 53 -11.00 -8.81 2.44
C LEU A 53 -10.95 -10.26 2.95
N CYS A 54 -11.62 -10.54 4.07
CA CYS A 54 -11.70 -11.84 4.74
C CYS A 54 -10.51 -12.20 5.64
N ASP A 55 -9.86 -11.22 6.28
CA ASP A 55 -8.79 -11.45 7.26
C ASP A 55 -7.84 -12.59 6.86
N PRO A 56 -7.02 -12.37 5.81
CA PRO A 56 -6.18 -13.41 5.26
C PRO A 56 -5.23 -13.99 6.31
N TYR A 57 -4.84 -13.25 7.34
CA TYR A 57 -3.95 -13.78 8.38
C TYR A 57 -4.58 -14.90 9.21
N ASN A 58 -5.91 -14.91 9.39
CA ASN A 58 -6.59 -15.86 10.27
C ASN A 58 -7.47 -16.88 9.54
N ARG A 59 -7.87 -16.61 8.29
CA ARG A 59 -8.81 -17.45 7.55
C ARG A 59 -8.14 -18.30 6.48
N ASN A 60 -7.88 -19.57 6.78
CA ASN A 60 -7.27 -20.53 5.84
C ASN A 60 -8.30 -21.35 5.04
N ASP A 61 -9.55 -21.39 5.50
CA ASP A 61 -10.66 -22.12 4.89
C ASP A 61 -11.50 -21.25 3.95
N ASP A 62 -11.21 -19.94 3.89
CA ASP A 62 -11.91 -18.97 3.06
C ASP A 62 -11.28 -18.88 1.67
N PRO A 63 -12.03 -19.15 0.58
CA PRO A 63 -11.51 -19.03 -0.78
C PRO A 63 -11.06 -17.61 -1.15
N VAL A 64 -11.70 -16.56 -0.60
CA VAL A 64 -11.31 -15.17 -0.82
C VAL A 64 -9.98 -14.90 -0.11
N ALA A 65 -9.86 -15.28 1.15
CA ALA A 65 -8.60 -15.14 1.88
C ALA A 65 -7.45 -15.88 1.19
N ALA A 66 -7.70 -17.10 0.70
CA ALA A 66 -6.72 -17.89 -0.05
C ALA A 66 -6.31 -17.22 -1.37
N TYR A 67 -7.27 -16.62 -2.08
CA TYR A 67 -6.99 -15.84 -3.28
C TYR A 67 -6.12 -14.61 -2.96
N VAL A 68 -6.52 -13.83 -1.96
CA VAL A 68 -5.84 -12.61 -1.50
C VAL A 68 -4.39 -12.91 -1.09
N LYS A 69 -4.15 -13.98 -0.31
CA LYS A 69 -2.80 -14.46 0.06
C LYS A 69 -1.90 -14.74 -1.14
N LYS A 70 -2.47 -15.37 -2.16
CA LYS A 70 -1.72 -15.87 -3.31
C LYS A 70 -1.42 -14.78 -4.33
N HIS A 71 -2.35 -13.85 -4.52
CA HIS A 71 -2.32 -12.86 -5.59
C HIS A 71 -2.02 -11.44 -5.11
N GLY A 72 -2.09 -11.18 -3.80
CA GLY A 72 -1.83 -9.88 -3.20
C GLY A 72 -0.34 -9.62 -3.01
N VAL A 73 0.07 -8.37 -3.23
CA VAL A 73 1.32 -7.81 -2.71
C VAL A 73 1.01 -7.15 -1.38
N PHE A 74 1.65 -7.60 -0.31
CA PHE A 74 1.41 -7.10 1.04
C PHE A 74 2.54 -6.17 1.46
N ILE A 75 2.19 -5.06 2.07
CA ILE A 75 3.12 -4.17 2.75
C ILE A 75 2.69 -4.09 4.20
N VAL A 76 3.52 -4.62 5.09
CA VAL A 76 3.25 -4.60 6.53
C VAL A 76 3.90 -3.36 7.15
N ASP A 77 3.13 -2.59 7.90
CA ASP A 77 3.51 -1.44 8.71
C ASP A 77 3.24 -1.72 10.19
N LEU A 78 4.28 -1.84 11.01
CA LEU A 78 4.18 -2.28 12.40
C LEU A 78 3.82 -1.21 13.43
N GLU A 79 3.45 0.00 13.01
CA GLU A 79 3.18 1.11 13.95
C GLU A 79 1.76 1.15 14.52
N GLY A 80 0.91 0.18 14.20
CA GLY A 80 -0.44 0.02 14.75
C GLY A 80 -1.53 0.53 13.82
N ASP A 81 -2.69 0.87 14.39
CA ASP A 81 -3.85 1.27 13.61
C ASP A 81 -3.71 2.72 13.12
N GLY A 82 -4.04 2.97 11.85
CA GLY A 82 -3.90 4.30 11.26
C GLY A 82 -4.62 4.50 9.93
N ALA A 83 -4.85 5.75 9.56
CA ALA A 83 -5.44 6.12 8.28
C ALA A 83 -4.36 6.71 7.37
N TYR A 84 -4.19 6.17 6.17
CA TYR A 84 -3.11 6.59 5.27
C TYR A 84 -3.64 7.09 3.93
N PRO A 85 -3.18 8.26 3.45
CA PRO A 85 -3.59 8.76 2.16
C PRO A 85 -2.81 8.07 1.03
N ILE A 86 -3.51 7.49 0.06
CA ILE A 86 -2.88 6.93 -1.14
C ILE A 86 -2.85 7.99 -2.24
N TRP A 87 -1.69 8.21 -2.86
CA TRP A 87 -1.52 9.21 -3.92
C TRP A 87 -1.15 8.58 -5.26
N GLN A 88 -1.70 9.14 -6.35
CA GLN A 88 -1.39 8.73 -7.72
C GLN A 88 -0.85 9.89 -8.54
N ILE A 89 0.27 9.67 -9.23
CA ILE A 89 0.87 10.59 -10.21
C ILE A 89 1.13 9.84 -11.51
N GLY A 90 0.20 9.94 -12.47
CA GLY A 90 0.27 9.14 -13.69
C GLY A 90 0.20 7.64 -13.37
N SER A 91 1.22 6.88 -13.77
CA SER A 91 1.37 5.45 -13.46
C SER A 91 2.13 5.17 -12.16
N LYS A 92 2.41 6.19 -11.35
CA LYS A 92 3.09 6.03 -10.07
C LYS A 92 2.08 6.06 -8.94
N ILE A 93 2.17 5.10 -8.04
CA ILE A 93 1.40 5.08 -6.79
C ILE A 93 2.38 5.31 -5.65
N ILE A 94 1.99 6.18 -4.73
CA ILE A 94 2.78 6.58 -3.58
C ILE A 94 1.95 6.27 -2.35
N VAL A 95 2.49 5.40 -1.49
CA VAL A 95 1.99 5.19 -0.13
C VAL A 95 2.97 5.87 0.81
N PRO A 96 2.56 6.93 1.51
CA PRO A 96 3.36 7.50 2.56
C PRO A 96 3.38 6.53 3.75
N THR A 97 4.57 6.27 4.27
CA THR A 97 4.77 5.56 5.53
C THR A 97 4.57 6.49 6.73
N HIS A 98 4.61 7.81 6.53
CA HIS A 98 4.29 8.83 7.52
C HIS A 98 3.77 10.07 6.78
N THR A 99 2.71 10.71 7.26
CA THR A 99 2.25 11.96 6.66
C THR A 99 1.66 12.94 7.66
N PRO A 100 2.22 14.15 7.79
CA PRO A 100 1.40 15.33 8.00
C PRO A 100 0.72 15.72 6.66
N GLU A 101 -0.56 16.10 6.71
CA GLU A 101 -1.43 16.36 5.53
C GLU A 101 -0.86 17.34 4.49
N ASP A 102 0.12 18.18 4.87
CA ASP A 102 0.71 19.24 4.07
C ASP A 102 1.76 18.77 3.05
N MET A 103 2.15 17.50 3.05
CA MET A 103 3.23 16.96 2.21
C MET A 103 2.81 16.30 0.89
N LYS A 104 1.55 16.44 0.46
CA LYS A 104 1.05 15.86 -0.78
C LYS A 104 1.87 16.33 -2.02
N PRO A 105 2.39 15.42 -2.87
CA PRO A 105 3.12 15.79 -4.07
C PRO A 105 2.28 16.65 -5.02
N ARG A 106 2.93 17.64 -5.64
CA ARG A 106 2.30 18.48 -6.66
C ARG A 106 1.82 17.60 -7.82
N SER A 107 0.59 17.86 -8.27
CA SER A 107 -0.09 17.11 -9.33
C SER A 107 -0.51 15.68 -8.97
N ALA A 108 -0.33 15.24 -7.72
CA ALA A 108 -0.93 14.00 -7.27
C ALA A 108 -2.46 14.14 -7.18
N ARG A 109 -3.16 13.14 -7.71
CA ARG A 109 -4.53 12.88 -7.33
C ARG A 109 -4.48 12.07 -6.04
N SER A 110 -5.20 12.51 -5.01
CA SER A 110 -5.43 11.61 -3.88
C SER A 110 -6.42 10.57 -4.33
N ALA A 111 -6.21 9.33 -3.91
CA ALA A 111 -7.31 8.39 -3.78
C ALA A 111 -8.50 9.08 -3.10
N PRO A 112 -9.74 8.69 -3.44
CA PRO A 112 -10.91 9.34 -2.86
C PRO A 112 -10.98 9.26 -1.33
N PHE A 113 -10.15 8.43 -0.67
CA PHE A 113 -10.19 8.20 0.77
C PHE A 113 -8.79 7.98 1.37
N GLU A 114 -8.67 8.30 2.66
CA GLU A 114 -7.69 7.69 3.56
C GLU A 114 -8.13 6.23 3.78
N ILE A 115 -7.19 5.29 3.73
CA ILE A 115 -7.49 3.88 4.02
C ILE A 115 -7.18 3.64 5.48
N ASP A 116 -8.19 3.22 6.24
CA ASP A 116 -8.02 2.75 7.62
C ASP A 116 -7.32 1.39 7.60
N VAL A 117 -6.28 1.29 8.41
CA VAL A 117 -5.44 0.12 8.58
C VAL A 117 -5.52 -0.28 10.04
N ASP A 118 -6.30 -1.32 10.35
CA ASP A 118 -6.47 -1.98 11.66
C ASP A 118 -5.53 -3.20 11.80
N SER A 119 -5.02 -3.72 10.68
CA SER A 119 -4.10 -4.87 10.64
C SER A 119 -2.64 -4.50 10.44
N SER A 120 -2.30 -3.21 10.53
CA SER A 120 -0.92 -2.77 10.33
C SER A 120 -0.37 -3.21 8.96
N SER A 121 -1.22 -3.26 7.92
CA SER A 121 -0.81 -3.67 6.59
C SER A 121 -1.72 -3.17 5.46
N PHE A 122 -1.13 -3.04 4.27
CA PHE A 122 -1.87 -2.86 3.02
C PHE A 122 -1.77 -4.11 2.16
N VAL A 123 -2.82 -4.36 1.40
CA VAL A 123 -2.79 -5.30 0.28
C VAL A 123 -3.05 -4.58 -1.03
N PHE A 124 -2.23 -4.91 -2.03
CA PHE A 124 -2.36 -4.47 -3.41
C PHE A 124 -2.76 -5.66 -4.28
N LEU A 125 -3.88 -5.54 -4.99
CA LEU A 125 -4.43 -6.61 -5.82
C LEU A 125 -4.78 -6.08 -7.20
N SER A 126 -4.41 -6.82 -8.25
CA SER A 126 -4.94 -6.57 -9.58
C SER A 126 -6.38 -7.04 -9.64
N ILE A 127 -7.25 -6.22 -10.22
CA ILE A 127 -8.66 -6.57 -10.42
C ILE A 127 -8.89 -6.79 -11.91
N ASP A 128 -9.27 -8.01 -12.25
CA ASP A 128 -9.53 -8.48 -13.61
C ASP A 128 -10.59 -9.61 -13.62
N ASP A 129 -10.88 -10.18 -14.79
CA ASP A 129 -11.90 -11.22 -14.98
C ASP A 129 -11.62 -12.54 -14.22
N THR A 130 -10.41 -12.69 -13.65
CA THR A 130 -10.05 -13.85 -12.81
C THR A 130 -10.34 -13.62 -11.32
N THR A 131 -10.71 -12.39 -10.96
CA THR A 131 -11.05 -12.02 -9.58
C THR A 131 -12.34 -12.73 -9.15
N PRO A 132 -12.38 -13.41 -7.99
CA PRO A 132 -13.57 -14.08 -7.52
C PRO A 132 -14.75 -13.11 -7.35
N GLU A 133 -15.94 -13.50 -7.79
CA GLU A 133 -17.17 -12.71 -7.64
C GLU A 133 -17.45 -12.32 -6.18
N ALA A 134 -17.16 -13.23 -5.24
CA ALA A 134 -17.29 -12.94 -3.81
C ALA A 134 -16.40 -11.76 -3.37
N LEU A 135 -15.18 -11.66 -3.92
CA LEU A 135 -14.28 -10.55 -3.64
C LEU A 135 -14.81 -9.24 -4.24
N HIS A 136 -15.40 -9.29 -5.44
CA HIS A 136 -16.07 -8.12 -6.02
C HIS A 136 -17.21 -7.61 -5.13
N GLN A 137 -18.03 -8.51 -4.57
CA GLN A 137 -19.11 -8.14 -3.66
C GLN A 137 -18.57 -7.48 -2.40
N MET A 138 -17.52 -8.04 -1.79
CA MET A 138 -16.88 -7.44 -0.62
C MET A 138 -16.30 -6.05 -0.89
N MET A 139 -15.72 -5.82 -2.08
CA MET A 139 -15.21 -4.51 -2.47
C MET A 139 -16.34 -3.46 -2.55
N VAL A 140 -17.53 -3.86 -3.00
CA VAL A 140 -18.71 -2.99 -3.07
C VAL A 140 -19.28 -2.72 -1.68
N GLU A 141 -19.34 -3.75 -0.83
CA GLU A 141 -19.83 -3.63 0.55
C GLU A 141 -18.92 -2.75 1.41
N ASN A 142 -17.60 -2.95 1.32
CA ASN A 142 -16.58 -2.24 2.10
C ASN A 142 -15.94 -1.07 1.33
N HIS A 143 -16.69 -0.40 0.47
CA HIS A 143 -16.19 0.67 -0.41
C HIS A 143 -15.57 1.89 0.31
N VAL A 144 -15.76 2.00 1.63
CA VAL A 144 -15.18 3.07 2.46
C VAL A 144 -13.72 2.76 2.81
N ASP A 145 -13.39 1.47 2.99
CA ASP A 145 -12.08 1.01 3.48
C ASP A 145 -11.17 0.50 2.34
N ASN A 146 -11.55 0.80 1.10
CA ASN A 146 -10.78 0.43 -0.07
C ASN A 146 -10.67 1.53 -1.12
N CYS A 147 -9.61 1.45 -1.90
CA CYS A 147 -9.35 2.34 -3.02
C CYS A 147 -9.12 1.53 -4.29
N CYS A 148 -9.88 1.84 -5.34
CA CYS A 148 -9.59 1.37 -6.70
C CYS A 148 -8.85 2.46 -7.48
N LEU A 149 -7.65 2.13 -7.94
CA LEU A 149 -6.81 2.97 -8.78
C LEU A 149 -6.87 2.48 -10.22
N ASP A 150 -7.33 3.34 -11.12
CA ASP A 150 -7.20 3.08 -12.56
C ASP A 150 -5.77 3.43 -12.99
N VAL A 151 -5.07 2.44 -13.55
CA VAL A 151 -3.67 2.53 -13.96
C VAL A 151 -3.49 2.01 -15.39
N THR A 152 -2.32 2.28 -15.98
CA THR A 152 -2.03 1.70 -17.30
C THR A 152 -1.74 0.20 -17.14
N PRO A 153 -2.25 -0.70 -18.00
CA PRO A 153 -1.89 -2.10 -17.94
C PRO A 153 -0.37 -2.34 -17.97
N GLY A 154 0.14 -3.28 -17.19
CA GLY A 154 1.56 -3.62 -17.12
C GLY A 154 1.97 -4.26 -15.79
N THR A 155 3.27 -4.41 -15.59
CA THR A 155 3.86 -4.92 -14.35
C THR A 155 4.34 -3.76 -13.50
N TYR A 156 4.03 -3.83 -12.21
CA TYR A 156 4.34 -2.80 -11.24
C TYR A 156 5.30 -3.36 -10.19
N ALA A 157 6.47 -2.76 -10.05
CA ALA A 157 7.44 -3.11 -9.03
C ALA A 157 7.28 -2.22 -7.79
N PHE A 158 7.47 -2.83 -6.63
CA PHE A 158 7.30 -2.20 -5.32
C PHE A 158 8.68 -1.81 -4.78
N GLN A 159 9.02 -0.53 -4.85
CA GLN A 159 10.33 -0.04 -4.45
C GLN A 159 10.23 0.90 -3.26
N ARG A 160 11.17 0.79 -2.31
CA ARG A 160 11.38 1.86 -1.33
C ARG A 160 12.12 3.00 -2.00
N ALA A 161 11.50 4.17 -2.05
CA ALA A 161 12.17 5.39 -2.44
C ALA A 161 12.55 6.17 -1.18
N TRP A 162 13.84 6.41 -1.00
CA TRP A 162 14.37 7.34 0.00
C TRP A 162 14.60 8.70 -0.66
N ARG A 163 14.31 9.80 0.03
CA ARG A 163 14.64 11.13 -0.48
C ARG A 163 16.15 11.34 -0.32
N HIS A 164 16.89 11.35 -1.42
CA HIS A 164 18.36 11.19 -1.41
C HIS A 164 19.18 12.50 -1.31
N ASP A 165 18.56 13.66 -1.07
CA ASP A 165 19.27 14.94 -1.23
C ASP A 165 19.69 15.66 0.08
N GLU A 166 19.34 15.20 1.28
CA GLU A 166 19.66 15.91 2.54
C GLU A 166 20.01 14.99 3.73
N LEU A 167 20.89 14.02 3.54
CA LEU A 167 21.49 13.27 4.66
C LEU A 167 22.70 14.02 5.26
N GLU A 168 22.47 15.25 5.71
CA GLU A 168 23.18 15.82 6.86
C GLU A 168 22.14 16.58 7.71
N SER A 169 21.61 15.89 8.73
CA SER A 169 20.75 16.40 9.80
C SER A 169 19.25 16.66 9.54
N SER A 170 18.47 15.62 9.22
CA SER A 170 17.09 15.53 9.76
C SER A 170 16.64 14.08 9.82
N ALA A 171 16.23 13.64 11.00
CA ALA A 171 15.85 12.27 11.32
C ALA A 171 14.39 11.94 10.96
N ASP A 172 13.83 12.62 9.95
CA ASP A 172 12.38 12.83 9.89
C ASP A 172 11.77 12.46 8.53
N PHE A 173 12.43 11.59 7.76
CA PHE A 173 11.86 11.10 6.50
C PHE A 173 12.19 9.63 6.20
N ASP A 174 11.30 8.71 6.60
CA ASP A 174 11.47 7.26 6.39
C ASP A 174 10.67 6.75 5.18
N GLY A 175 11.07 7.20 3.99
CA GLY A 175 10.75 6.56 2.72
C GLY A 175 9.31 6.71 2.18
N PHE A 176 9.13 6.44 0.90
CA PHE A 176 7.84 6.15 0.29
C PHE A 176 7.88 4.76 -0.31
N LEU A 177 6.76 4.05 -0.29
CA LEU A 177 6.60 2.98 -1.25
C LEU A 177 6.23 3.60 -2.59
N LEU A 178 7.16 3.52 -3.52
CA LEU A 178 6.94 3.90 -4.91
C LEU A 178 6.61 2.65 -5.70
N ILE A 179 5.41 2.62 -6.25
CA ILE A 179 4.99 1.58 -7.17
C ILE A 179 5.13 2.14 -8.57
N THR A 180 6.09 1.64 -9.34
CA THR A 180 6.33 2.08 -10.72
C THR A 180 6.05 0.97 -11.70
N LYS A 181 5.43 1.33 -12.81
CA LYS A 181 5.40 0.47 -13.99
C LYS A 181 6.82 0.23 -14.50
N ASP A 182 7.18 -1.04 -14.68
CA ASP A 182 8.43 -1.46 -15.31
C ASP A 182 8.51 -1.10 -16.80
#